data_AF-A0A8S0U8F3-F1
#
_entry.id   AF-A0A8S0U8F3-F1
#
_cell.length_a   1.000
_cell.length_b   1.000
_cell.length_c   1.000
_cell.angle_alpha   90.00
_cell.angle_beta   90.00
_cell.angle_gamma   90.00
#
_symmetry.space_group_name_H-M   'P 1'
#
loop_
_entity.id
_entity.type
_entity.pdbx_description
1 polymer ?
#
loop_
_entity_poly.entity_id
_entity_poly.type
_entity_poly.pdbx_seq_one_letter_code
_entity_poly.pdbx_strand_id
1 'polypeptide(L)'
;MMSIIYTSFPFPTSISLSTIKLVTKDISLRPYILLARRQKFSRKRDLALQTVASFSFPPIDVDCLASEFCIDGVTFSGISDSCVIRMALENGSMANVMLPSGLITSFKVPMWHGGTMELLHTTVSEGENSGAVIRGGISLAFNCQNDRGSWSPNIWALHQVKGTPQESIQVELISRNSEGNVEVRHVINLQQNVLISEILVSNASASALRLMGSLISHLTVSTPEATYAVGLEGSDFFRRPPVLANFSIIPPDFGNRNDQVSEKLWGHIALNKLILRQNTDDDLKSTRRNIEEERKGEEKDNQKHLTDKMSRIYTSAPRNFTVIDRVNKF
;
A
#
# COMPACT_ATOMS: atom_id res chain seq x y z
N MET A 1 -12.88 -19.08 -8.08
CA MET A 1 -13.32 -18.01 -8.99
C MET A 1 -12.19 -16.99 -9.04
N MET A 2 -11.35 -17.04 -10.08
CA MET A 2 -10.36 -15.98 -10.34
C MET A 2 -11.10 -14.77 -10.88
N SER A 3 -11.09 -13.67 -10.13
CA SER A 3 -11.39 -12.36 -10.69
C SER A 3 -10.03 -11.73 -11.00
N ILE A 4 -9.71 -11.62 -12.29
CA ILE A 4 -8.58 -10.82 -12.76
C ILE A 4 -9.10 -9.39 -12.78
N ILE A 5 -8.66 -8.58 -11.82
CA ILE A 5 -9.00 -7.16 -11.75
C ILE A 5 -8.00 -6.44 -12.65
N TYR A 6 -8.39 -6.17 -13.90
CA TYR A 6 -7.79 -5.08 -14.64
C TYR A 6 -8.09 -3.78 -13.88
N THR A 7 -7.05 -3.06 -13.48
CA THR A 7 -7.22 -1.72 -12.92
C THR A 7 -7.59 -0.75 -14.04
N SER A 8 -8.87 -0.73 -14.38
CA SER A 8 -9.56 0.42 -14.95
C SER A 8 -10.95 0.49 -14.34
N PHE A 9 -11.11 1.45 -13.41
CA PHE A 9 -12.35 1.98 -12.81
C PHE A 9 -13.14 1.09 -11.82
N PRO A 10 -13.71 1.69 -10.75
CA PRO A 10 -14.87 1.15 -10.07
C PRO A 10 -16.12 2.02 -10.30
N PHE A 11 -17.23 1.39 -10.69
CA PHE A 11 -18.56 1.85 -10.33
C PHE A 11 -18.94 1.29 -8.96
N PRO A 12 -19.86 1.94 -8.23
CA PRO A 12 -20.45 1.36 -7.03
C PRO A 12 -21.65 0.50 -7.45
N THR A 13 -21.49 -0.81 -7.53
CA THR A 13 -22.64 -1.73 -7.46
C THR A 13 -22.27 -2.93 -6.61
N SER A 14 -23.05 -3.15 -5.55
CA SER A 14 -23.11 -4.42 -4.85
C SER A 14 -23.56 -5.50 -5.84
N ILE A 15 -22.67 -6.42 -6.21
CA ILE A 15 -23.01 -7.56 -7.05
C ILE A 15 -23.01 -8.80 -6.15
N SER A 16 -24.21 -9.36 -5.92
CA SER A 16 -24.40 -10.72 -5.43
C SER A 16 -24.45 -11.64 -6.64
N LEU A 17 -23.59 -12.66 -6.70
CA LEU A 17 -23.61 -13.65 -7.77
C LEU A 17 -23.51 -15.08 -7.20
N SER A 18 -24.34 -15.93 -7.76
CA SER A 18 -24.58 -17.33 -7.39
C SER A 18 -23.76 -18.33 -8.24
N THR A 19 -23.66 -19.53 -7.68
CA THR A 19 -22.79 -20.67 -7.99
C THR A 19 -22.89 -21.21 -9.42
N ILE A 20 -21.74 -21.44 -10.05
CA ILE A 20 -21.57 -22.48 -11.10
C ILE A 20 -20.44 -23.41 -10.67
N LYS A 21 -20.72 -24.71 -10.66
CA LYS A 21 -19.75 -25.79 -10.38
C LYS A 21 -18.77 -25.91 -11.55
N LEU A 22 -17.46 -25.92 -11.24
CA LEU A 22 -16.47 -26.50 -12.14
C LEU A 22 -15.55 -27.43 -11.36
N VAL A 23 -15.38 -28.62 -11.91
CA VAL A 23 -14.61 -29.75 -11.38
C VAL A 23 -13.12 -29.44 -11.52
N THR A 24 -12.42 -29.35 -10.40
CA THR A 24 -10.96 -29.27 -10.33
C THR A 24 -10.35 -30.67 -10.38
N LYS A 25 -9.57 -30.97 -11.42
CA LYS A 25 -8.36 -31.77 -11.30
C LYS A 25 -7.21 -30.78 -11.26
N ASP A 26 -6.47 -30.72 -10.14
CA ASP A 26 -5.03 -30.95 -10.15
C ASP A 26 -4.31 -30.60 -8.85
N ILE A 27 -3.38 -31.50 -8.54
CA ILE A 27 -1.97 -31.31 -8.15
C ILE A 27 -1.70 -30.34 -6.98
N SER A 28 -1.43 -30.98 -5.84
CA SER A 28 -0.92 -30.38 -4.62
C SER A 28 0.57 -30.05 -4.75
N LEU A 29 0.93 -28.76 -4.65
CA LEU A 29 2.25 -28.32 -4.20
C LEU A 29 2.06 -27.48 -2.93
N ARG A 30 2.60 -27.98 -1.81
CA ARG A 30 2.50 -27.37 -0.49
C ARG A 30 3.56 -26.26 -0.34
N PRO A 31 3.21 -25.04 0.07
CA PRO A 31 4.17 -24.12 0.67
C PRO A 31 4.42 -24.52 2.13
N TYR A 32 5.69 -24.56 2.53
CA TYR A 32 6.10 -24.82 3.91
C TYR A 32 5.87 -23.58 4.78
N ILE A 33 4.99 -23.71 5.78
CA ILE A 33 4.99 -22.86 6.97
C ILE A 33 5.39 -23.77 8.13
N LEU A 34 6.52 -23.48 8.76
CA LEU A 34 6.99 -24.19 9.95
C LEU A 34 5.98 -23.97 11.10
N LEU A 35 5.27 -25.04 11.47
CA LEU A 35 4.32 -25.08 12.58
C LEU A 35 5.07 -25.05 13.92
N ALA A 36 4.82 -24.02 14.72
CA ALA A 36 5.21 -24.02 16.13
C ALA A 36 4.41 -25.09 16.91
N ARG A 37 5.15 -25.95 17.62
CA ARG A 37 4.68 -27.11 18.39
C ARG A 37 3.86 -26.68 19.62
N ARG A 38 2.62 -27.17 19.74
CA ARG A 38 1.78 -27.01 20.95
C ARG A 38 2.40 -27.73 22.15
N GLN A 39 2.73 -27.00 23.21
CA GLN A 39 2.87 -27.58 24.56
C GLN A 39 1.73 -27.08 25.44
N LYS A 40 0.95 -28.03 25.99
CA LYS A 40 -0.05 -27.78 27.03
C LYS A 40 0.69 -27.60 28.36
N PHE A 41 0.47 -26.46 29.02
CA PHE A 41 0.63 -26.36 30.48
C PHE A 41 -0.63 -25.70 31.08
N SER A 42 -1.12 -26.31 32.15
CA SER A 42 -2.35 -25.99 32.86
C SER A 42 -2.10 -25.14 34.11
N ARG A 43 -2.95 -24.12 34.33
CA ARG A 43 -3.25 -23.37 35.59
C ARG A 43 -2.06 -22.60 36.20
N LYS A 44 -2.15 -21.34 36.62
CA LYS A 44 -3.17 -20.57 37.40
C LYS A 44 -3.08 -19.07 37.01
N ARG A 45 -4.15 -18.32 37.29
CA ARG A 45 -4.27 -16.87 37.02
C ARG A 45 -3.49 -16.05 38.05
N ASP A 46 -2.72 -15.07 37.57
CA ASP A 46 -2.42 -13.81 38.26
C ASP A 46 -2.37 -12.69 37.22
N LEU A 47 -3.10 -11.61 37.50
CA LEU A 47 -3.28 -10.44 36.63
C LEU A 47 -2.06 -9.52 36.73
N ALA A 48 -1.19 -9.59 35.73
CA ALA A 48 -0.15 -8.59 35.48
C ALA A 48 -0.39 -7.97 34.10
N LEU A 49 -0.30 -6.64 34.03
CA LEU A 49 -0.45 -5.84 32.81
C LEU A 49 0.45 -6.42 31.71
N GLN A 50 -0.18 -6.95 30.66
CA GLN A 50 0.51 -7.51 29.50
C GLN A 50 1.17 -6.39 28.70
N THR A 51 2.48 -6.22 28.91
CA THR A 51 3.37 -5.73 27.85
C THR A 51 3.18 -6.65 26.65
N VAL A 52 2.61 -6.10 25.58
CA VAL A 52 2.38 -6.83 24.32
C VAL A 52 3.74 -7.20 23.76
N ALA A 53 4.12 -8.47 23.90
CA ALA A 53 5.28 -9.02 23.23
C ALA A 53 5.06 -8.85 21.71
N SER A 54 5.88 -8.02 21.08
CA SER A 54 6.03 -7.99 19.63
C SER A 54 6.43 -9.41 19.20
N PHE A 55 5.59 -10.05 18.40
CA PHE A 55 5.96 -11.30 17.76
C PHE A 55 7.20 -11.04 16.89
N SER A 56 8.35 -11.59 17.28
CA SER A 56 9.52 -11.62 16.39
C SER A 56 9.25 -12.68 15.34
N PHE A 57 9.13 -12.24 14.09
CA PHE A 57 9.19 -13.16 12.96
C PHE A 57 10.61 -13.74 12.91
N PRO A 58 10.79 -15.02 12.55
CA PRO A 58 12.12 -15.53 12.30
C PRO A 58 12.81 -14.65 11.25
N PRO A 59 14.13 -14.39 11.38
CA PRO A 59 14.87 -13.61 10.39
C PRO A 59 14.65 -14.18 9.00
N ILE A 60 14.51 -13.30 8.00
CA ILE A 60 14.40 -13.74 6.61
C ILE A 60 15.72 -14.40 6.20
N ASP A 61 15.65 -15.67 5.82
CA ASP A 61 16.78 -16.42 5.28
C ASP A 61 16.99 -16.03 3.81
N VAL A 62 17.94 -15.14 3.59
CA VAL A 62 18.27 -14.61 2.26
C VAL A 62 18.85 -15.69 1.35
N ASP A 63 19.65 -16.61 1.90
CA ASP A 63 20.30 -17.68 1.13
C ASP A 63 19.25 -18.69 0.64
N CYS A 64 18.27 -19.00 1.49
CA CYS A 64 17.12 -19.81 1.10
C CYS A 64 16.34 -19.14 -0.05
N LEU A 65 16.00 -17.85 0.09
CA LEU A 65 15.28 -17.11 -0.97
C LEU A 65 16.07 -17.06 -2.28
N ALA A 66 17.37 -16.81 -2.22
CA ALA A 66 18.22 -16.81 -3.40
C ALA A 66 18.30 -18.21 -4.03
N SER A 67 18.35 -19.27 -3.25
CA SER A 67 18.39 -20.64 -3.81
C SER A 67 17.10 -21.03 -4.55
N GLU A 68 15.94 -20.55 -4.09
CA GLU A 68 14.64 -20.95 -4.64
C GLU A 68 14.13 -20.00 -5.74
N PHE A 69 14.41 -18.70 -5.62
CA PHE A 69 13.79 -17.64 -6.43
C PHE A 69 14.78 -16.77 -7.22
N CYS A 70 16.08 -17.08 -7.19
CA CYS A 70 17.05 -16.34 -8.01
C CYS A 70 16.87 -16.68 -9.48
N ILE A 71 16.49 -15.67 -10.25
CA ILE A 71 16.51 -15.67 -11.71
C ILE A 71 17.40 -14.52 -12.17
N ASP A 72 17.79 -14.55 -13.44
CA ASP A 72 18.60 -13.48 -14.00
C ASP A 72 17.90 -12.11 -13.85
N GLY A 73 18.67 -11.08 -13.50
CA GLY A 73 18.17 -9.75 -13.14
C GLY A 73 17.47 -9.61 -11.78
N VAL A 74 17.36 -10.68 -10.98
CA VAL A 74 16.81 -10.62 -9.61
C VAL A 74 17.88 -10.93 -8.58
N THR A 75 17.95 -10.11 -7.54
CA THR A 75 18.90 -10.30 -6.44
C THR A 75 18.25 -10.03 -5.09
N PHE A 76 18.78 -10.66 -4.05
CA PHE A 76 18.31 -10.54 -2.68
C PHE A 76 19.43 -9.96 -1.82
N SER A 77 19.10 -9.08 -0.89
CA SER A 77 20.07 -8.47 0.03
C SER A 77 19.47 -8.28 1.41
N GLY A 78 20.11 -8.87 2.42
CA GLY A 78 19.69 -8.74 3.82
C GLY A 78 20.02 -7.36 4.38
N ILE A 79 19.08 -6.76 5.09
CA ILE A 79 19.25 -5.53 5.86
C ILE A 79 18.62 -5.76 7.24
N SER A 80 19.45 -6.03 8.25
CA SER A 80 19.01 -6.42 9.60
C SER A 80 18.03 -7.61 9.53
N ASP A 81 16.76 -7.39 9.89
CA ASP A 81 15.70 -8.42 9.88
C ASP A 81 14.86 -8.41 8.59
N SER A 82 15.20 -7.54 7.63
CA SER A 82 14.49 -7.35 6.36
C SER A 82 15.32 -7.86 5.18
N CYS A 83 14.65 -8.12 4.06
CA CYS A 83 15.29 -8.48 2.81
C CYS A 83 14.82 -7.56 1.69
N VAL A 84 15.75 -7.04 0.91
CA VAL A 84 15.45 -6.26 -0.30
C VAL A 84 15.57 -7.17 -1.51
N ILE A 85 14.47 -7.29 -2.24
CA ILE A 85 14.40 -7.89 -3.57
C ILE A 85 14.67 -6.77 -4.57
N ARG A 86 15.72 -6.89 -5.36
CA ARG A 86 16.05 -5.97 -6.44
C ARG A 86 15.80 -6.65 -7.78
N MET A 87 14.94 -6.04 -8.60
CA MET A 87 14.66 -6.40 -9.98
C MET A 87 15.39 -5.43 -10.90
N ALA A 88 16.12 -5.92 -11.91
CA ALA A 88 16.86 -5.12 -12.86
C ALA A 88 16.71 -5.67 -14.28
N LEU A 89 16.33 -4.79 -15.21
CA LEU A 89 16.25 -5.08 -16.64
C LEU A 89 17.54 -4.63 -17.35
N GLU A 90 17.83 -5.22 -18.51
CA GLU A 90 19.03 -4.88 -19.30
C GLU A 90 19.04 -3.43 -19.81
N ASN A 91 17.85 -2.84 -19.98
CA ASN A 91 17.73 -1.46 -20.41
C ASN A 91 18.08 -0.44 -19.30
N GLY A 92 18.41 -0.91 -18.10
CA GLY A 92 18.77 -0.07 -16.94
C GLY A 92 17.61 0.24 -16.00
N SER A 93 16.38 -0.18 -16.29
CA SER A 93 15.27 -0.06 -15.35
C SER A 93 15.46 -0.96 -14.14
N MET A 94 15.17 -0.43 -12.95
CA MET A 94 15.40 -1.14 -11.70
C MET A 94 14.31 -0.82 -10.68
N ALA A 95 13.91 -1.79 -9.87
CA ALA A 95 12.99 -1.56 -8.76
C ALA A 95 13.37 -2.41 -7.54
N ASN A 96 13.11 -1.86 -6.35
CA ASN A 96 13.40 -2.51 -5.07
C ASN A 96 12.12 -2.73 -4.27
N VAL A 97 11.99 -3.92 -3.68
CA VAL A 97 10.86 -4.33 -2.85
C VAL A 97 11.37 -4.89 -1.53
N MET A 98 10.82 -4.44 -0.40
CA MET A 98 11.30 -4.81 0.92
C MET A 98 10.37 -5.80 1.62
N LEU A 99 10.89 -6.96 2.00
CA LEU A 99 10.24 -7.95 2.85
C LEU A 99 10.59 -7.74 4.33
N PRO A 100 9.66 -8.03 5.26
CA PRO A 100 8.30 -8.54 5.01
C PRO A 100 7.27 -7.42 4.76
N SER A 101 7.69 -6.18 4.62
CA SER A 101 6.77 -5.03 4.54
C SER A 101 5.92 -4.95 3.26
N GLY A 102 6.38 -5.55 2.16
CA GLY A 102 5.79 -5.36 0.83
C GLY A 102 5.97 -3.95 0.26
N LEU A 103 6.82 -3.12 0.88
CA LEU A 103 7.09 -1.74 0.46
C LEU A 103 7.95 -1.74 -0.81
N ILE A 104 7.49 -1.05 -1.85
CA ILE A 104 8.34 -0.73 -3.01
C ILE A 104 9.11 0.55 -2.68
N THR A 105 10.43 0.44 -2.53
CA THR A 105 11.27 1.52 -2.00
C THR A 105 11.94 2.35 -3.09
N SER A 106 12.08 1.83 -4.30
CA SER A 106 12.77 2.50 -5.41
C SER A 106 12.23 2.01 -6.75
N PHE A 107 12.13 2.92 -7.71
CA PHE A 107 11.89 2.62 -9.12
C PHE A 107 12.70 3.60 -9.97
N LYS A 108 13.72 3.08 -10.64
CA LYS A 108 14.60 3.83 -11.53
C LYS A 108 14.28 3.50 -12.97
N VAL A 109 14.18 4.54 -13.79
CA VAL A 109 13.89 4.44 -15.22
C VAL A 109 15.05 5.03 -16.01
N PRO A 110 15.49 4.41 -17.13
CA PRO A 110 16.51 4.96 -18.00
C PRO A 110 16.00 6.21 -18.71
N MET A 111 16.88 7.19 -18.83
CA MET A 111 16.61 8.46 -19.48
C MET A 111 17.33 8.53 -20.83
N TRP A 112 16.80 9.34 -21.75
CA TRP A 112 17.33 9.51 -23.11
C TRP A 112 18.80 9.96 -23.18
N HIS A 113 19.35 10.54 -22.09
CA HIS A 113 20.74 10.97 -21.98
C HIS A 113 21.67 9.92 -21.34
N GLY A 114 21.23 8.66 -21.24
CA GLY A 114 22.02 7.55 -20.69
C GLY A 114 22.06 7.47 -19.17
N GLY A 115 21.48 8.45 -18.47
CA GLY A 115 21.29 8.41 -17.01
C GLY A 115 20.08 7.58 -16.60
N THR A 116 19.87 7.43 -15.29
CA THR A 116 18.62 6.91 -14.72
C THR A 116 17.99 7.96 -13.82
N MET A 117 16.66 7.94 -13.69
CA MET A 117 15.91 8.82 -12.81
C MET A 117 15.13 8.00 -11.78
N GLU A 118 15.30 8.32 -10.51
CA GLU A 118 14.52 7.74 -9.41
C GLU A 118 13.14 8.40 -9.37
N LEU A 119 12.09 7.59 -9.56
CA LEU A 119 10.71 8.06 -9.60
C LEU A 119 10.01 7.99 -8.24
N LEU A 120 10.47 7.15 -7.32
CA LEU A 120 9.89 7.03 -5.99
C LEU A 120 10.66 7.84 -4.97
N HIS A 121 9.95 8.64 -4.18
CA HIS A 121 10.53 9.37 -3.08
C HIS A 121 10.52 8.49 -1.84
N THR A 122 11.70 8.13 -1.35
CA THR A 122 11.90 7.33 -0.14
C THR A 122 12.96 7.97 0.73
N THR A 123 12.68 8.11 2.02
CA THR A 123 13.61 8.65 3.02
C THR A 123 13.95 7.58 4.05
N VAL A 124 15.18 7.64 4.55
CA VAL A 124 15.67 6.77 5.61
C VAL A 124 16.21 7.65 6.73
N SER A 125 15.66 7.50 7.93
CA SER A 125 16.10 8.24 9.12
C SER A 125 16.47 7.27 10.24
N GLU A 126 17.29 7.72 11.19
CA GLU A 126 17.57 6.97 12.41
C GLU A 126 16.34 6.96 13.32
N GLY A 127 15.91 5.77 13.76
CA GLY A 127 14.83 5.60 14.73
C GLY A 127 15.35 5.58 16.17
N GLU A 128 14.44 5.77 17.13
CA GLU A 128 14.75 5.83 18.58
C GLU A 128 15.54 4.61 19.11
N ASN A 129 15.46 3.46 18.44
CA ASN A 129 16.13 2.22 18.83
C ASN A 129 17.29 1.81 17.89
N SER A 130 18.00 2.76 17.27
CA SER A 130 19.07 2.51 16.26
C SER A 130 18.62 1.76 14.98
N GLY A 131 17.32 1.50 14.84
CA GLY A 131 16.73 0.90 13.66
C GLY A 131 16.41 1.97 12.61
N ALA A 132 16.74 1.70 11.35
CA ALA A 132 16.41 2.60 10.27
C ALA A 132 14.88 2.68 10.08
N VAL A 133 14.34 3.90 10.09
CA VAL A 133 12.93 4.18 9.77
C VAL A 133 12.85 4.58 8.32
N ILE A 134 12.16 3.76 7.52
CA ILE A 134 11.93 4.02 6.10
C ILE A 134 10.55 4.65 5.94
N ARG A 135 10.47 5.74 5.17
CA ARG A 135 9.23 6.41 4.79
C ARG A 135 9.24 6.67 3.29
N GLY A 136 8.06 6.75 2.69
CA GLY A 136 7.90 7.02 1.26
C GLY A 136 7.56 5.77 0.45
N GLY A 137 8.05 5.73 -0.78
CA GLY A 137 7.84 4.62 -1.72
C GLY A 137 6.38 4.37 -2.07
N ILE A 138 6.08 3.13 -2.48
CA ILE A 138 4.71 2.63 -2.70
C ILE A 138 4.37 1.62 -1.61
N SER A 139 3.36 1.93 -0.82
CA SER A 139 2.89 1.09 0.29
C SER A 139 1.40 0.76 0.16
N LEU A 140 1.02 -0.35 0.81
CA LEU A 140 -0.35 -0.85 0.85
C LEU A 140 -0.93 -0.62 2.23
N ALA A 141 -2.09 0.03 2.29
CA ALA A 141 -2.83 0.25 3.53
C ALA A 141 -4.24 -0.32 3.35
N PHE A 142 -4.38 -1.64 3.48
CA PHE A 142 -5.66 -2.35 3.37
C PHE A 142 -6.15 -2.90 4.71
N ASN A 143 -7.47 -2.96 4.85
CA ASN A 143 -8.19 -3.63 5.91
C ASN A 143 -9.29 -4.48 5.26
N CYS A 144 -9.29 -5.76 5.59
CA CYS A 144 -10.28 -6.75 5.20
C CYS A 144 -11.14 -7.05 6.42
N GLN A 145 -12.43 -6.73 6.34
CA GLN A 145 -13.39 -6.93 7.42
C GLN A 145 -14.45 -7.94 7.03
N ASN A 146 -14.75 -8.87 7.94
CA ASN A 146 -15.88 -9.78 7.86
C ASN A 146 -16.59 -9.87 9.22
N ASP A 147 -17.59 -10.74 9.33
CA ASP A 147 -18.35 -10.93 10.58
C ASP A 147 -17.49 -11.47 11.75
N ARG A 148 -16.33 -12.05 11.44
CA ARG A 148 -15.40 -12.64 12.41
C ARG A 148 -14.35 -11.65 12.91
N GLY A 149 -14.15 -10.53 12.21
CA GLY A 149 -13.22 -9.48 12.61
C GLY A 149 -12.61 -8.71 11.44
N SER A 150 -11.62 -7.89 11.76
CA SER A 150 -10.81 -7.13 10.80
C SER A 150 -9.39 -7.67 10.75
N TRP A 151 -8.84 -7.80 9.56
CA TRP A 151 -7.46 -8.22 9.30
C TRP A 151 -6.83 -7.32 8.24
N SER A 152 -5.54 -7.01 8.38
CA SER A 152 -4.78 -6.20 7.44
C SER A 152 -3.58 -6.98 6.92
N PRO A 153 -3.32 -7.02 5.61
CA PRO A 153 -2.11 -7.61 5.06
C PRO A 153 -0.91 -6.69 5.37
N ASN A 154 -0.15 -7.04 6.42
CA ASN A 154 0.98 -6.25 6.91
C ASN A 154 2.31 -7.01 6.91
N ILE A 155 2.27 -8.32 6.66
CA ILE A 155 3.42 -9.21 6.56
C ILE A 155 3.27 -9.97 5.26
N TRP A 156 4.27 -9.82 4.41
CA TRP A 156 4.32 -10.35 3.06
C TRP A 156 5.43 -11.38 2.96
N ALA A 157 5.12 -12.51 2.33
CA ALA A 157 6.09 -13.52 1.94
C ALA A 157 6.26 -13.50 0.41
N LEU A 158 7.47 -13.80 -0.06
CA LEU A 158 7.70 -14.05 -1.48
C LEU A 158 6.97 -15.33 -1.89
N HIS A 159 6.14 -15.26 -2.93
CA HIS A 159 5.43 -16.42 -3.47
C HIS A 159 6.05 -16.93 -4.76
N GLN A 160 6.38 -16.02 -5.67
CA GLN A 160 6.90 -16.38 -6.99
C GLN A 160 7.74 -15.24 -7.57
N VAL A 161 8.74 -15.61 -8.36
CA VAL A 161 9.49 -14.70 -9.24
C VAL A 161 9.47 -15.30 -10.65
N LYS A 162 9.21 -14.48 -11.67
CA LYS A 162 9.16 -14.92 -13.07
C LYS A 162 9.57 -13.81 -14.03
N GLY A 163 9.91 -14.20 -15.26
CA GLY A 163 10.26 -13.28 -16.34
C GLY A 163 11.75 -13.30 -16.67
N THR A 164 12.20 -12.30 -17.43
CA THR A 164 13.59 -12.18 -17.88
C THR A 164 14.02 -10.70 -17.91
N PRO A 165 15.33 -10.40 -17.80
CA PRO A 165 15.86 -9.04 -17.88
C PRO A 165 15.59 -8.30 -19.19
N GLN A 166 15.30 -9.01 -20.29
CA GLN A 166 15.08 -8.43 -21.62
C GLN A 166 13.64 -7.92 -21.81
N GLU A 167 12.67 -8.60 -21.20
CA GLU A 167 11.24 -8.32 -21.39
C GLU A 167 10.63 -7.66 -20.15
N SER A 168 10.53 -8.42 -19.07
CA SER A 168 9.93 -7.96 -17.82
C SER A 168 10.27 -8.93 -16.68
N ILE A 169 10.34 -8.40 -15.47
CA ILE A 169 10.52 -9.19 -14.25
C ILE A 169 9.31 -8.96 -13.35
N GLN A 170 8.69 -10.05 -12.90
CA GLN A 170 7.57 -10.02 -11.99
C GLN A 170 7.90 -10.72 -10.67
N VAL A 171 7.58 -10.04 -9.58
CA VAL A 171 7.64 -10.55 -8.20
C VAL A 171 6.22 -10.61 -7.65
N GLU A 172 5.82 -11.76 -7.14
CA GLU A 172 4.53 -11.96 -6.48
C GLU A 172 4.74 -12.17 -4.99
N LEU A 173 4.11 -11.31 -4.19
CA LEU A 173 4.06 -11.40 -2.75
C LEU A 173 2.70 -11.88 -2.28
N ILE A 174 2.66 -12.52 -1.12
CA ILE A 174 1.44 -13.07 -0.55
C ILE A 174 1.32 -12.78 0.94
N SER A 175 0.10 -12.46 1.37
CA SER A 175 -0.29 -12.32 2.76
C SER A 175 -1.60 -13.08 3.01
N ARG A 176 -1.66 -13.83 4.10
CA ARG A 176 -2.85 -14.61 4.48
C ARG A 176 -3.29 -14.24 5.89
N ASN A 177 -4.59 -14.28 6.12
CA ASN A 177 -5.10 -14.18 7.47
C ASN A 177 -4.79 -15.45 8.27
N SER A 178 -4.95 -15.39 9.59
CA SER A 178 -4.65 -16.50 10.50
C SER A 178 -5.45 -17.78 10.21
N GLU A 179 -6.65 -17.64 9.64
CA GLU A 179 -7.51 -18.76 9.26
C GLU A 179 -7.16 -19.34 7.87
N GLY A 180 -6.35 -18.64 7.07
CA GLY A 180 -5.97 -19.02 5.71
C GLY A 180 -7.11 -18.97 4.69
N ASN A 181 -8.26 -18.38 5.03
CA ASN A 181 -9.43 -18.29 4.15
C ASN A 181 -9.50 -16.97 3.37
N VAL A 182 -8.72 -15.96 3.76
CA VAL A 182 -8.53 -14.73 3.00
C VAL A 182 -7.05 -14.62 2.65
N GLU A 183 -6.80 -14.43 1.36
CA GLU A 183 -5.46 -14.31 0.78
C GLU A 183 -5.40 -13.05 -0.06
N VAL A 184 -4.37 -12.24 0.17
CA VAL A 184 -4.06 -11.05 -0.63
C VAL A 184 -2.72 -11.29 -1.31
N ARG A 185 -2.70 -11.12 -2.63
CA ARG A 185 -1.48 -11.16 -3.44
C ARG A 185 -1.15 -9.76 -3.92
N HIS A 186 0.13 -9.42 -3.91
CA HIS A 186 0.68 -8.20 -4.46
C HIS A 186 1.65 -8.56 -5.56
N VAL A 187 1.24 -8.31 -6.79
CA VAL A 187 2.00 -8.62 -8.00
C VAL A 187 2.68 -7.35 -8.48
N ILE A 188 4.00 -7.37 -8.52
CA ILE A 188 4.84 -6.23 -8.91
C ILE A 188 5.54 -6.62 -10.20
N ASN A 189 5.29 -5.89 -11.28
CA ASN A 189 5.85 -6.17 -12.60
C ASN A 189 6.67 -4.99 -13.10
N LEU A 190 7.97 -5.21 -13.26
CA LEU A 190 8.92 -4.25 -13.83
C LEU A 190 9.05 -4.50 -15.34
N GLN A 191 8.71 -3.49 -16.13
CA GLN A 191 8.87 -3.44 -17.59
C GLN A 191 9.85 -2.32 -17.96
N GLN A 192 10.15 -2.14 -19.26
CA GLN A 192 11.21 -1.23 -19.69
C GLN A 192 11.11 0.20 -19.11
N ASN A 193 9.92 0.77 -18.98
CA ASN A 193 9.72 2.11 -18.42
C ASN A 193 8.46 2.22 -17.56
N VAL A 194 7.93 1.07 -17.12
CA VAL A 194 6.67 0.98 -16.37
C VAL A 194 6.87 0.04 -15.20
N LEU A 195 6.40 0.45 -14.03
CA LEU A 195 6.24 -0.41 -12.87
C LEU A 195 4.74 -0.58 -12.61
N ILE A 196 4.26 -1.81 -12.66
CA ILE A 196 2.86 -2.16 -12.41
C ILE A 196 2.78 -2.81 -11.04
N SER A 197 1.86 -2.32 -10.20
CA SER A 197 1.57 -2.87 -8.87
C SER A 197 0.10 -3.27 -8.80
N GLU A 198 -0.18 -4.58 -8.84
CA GLU A 198 -1.52 -5.15 -8.85
C GLU A 198 -1.84 -5.87 -7.54
N ILE A 199 -3.09 -5.77 -7.09
CA ILE A 199 -3.57 -6.41 -5.86
C ILE A 199 -4.69 -7.37 -6.20
N LEU A 200 -4.52 -8.64 -5.83
CA LEU A 200 -5.54 -9.66 -6.00
C LEU A 200 -6.00 -10.14 -4.63
N VAL A 201 -7.31 -10.12 -4.39
CA VAL A 201 -7.90 -10.56 -3.14
C VAL A 201 -8.75 -11.80 -3.39
N SER A 202 -8.41 -12.88 -2.71
CA SER A 202 -9.15 -14.15 -2.74
C SER A 202 -9.84 -14.36 -1.40
N ASN A 203 -11.16 -14.55 -1.44
CA ASN A 203 -11.97 -14.91 -0.28
C ASN A 203 -12.54 -16.32 -0.46
N ALA A 204 -11.99 -17.28 0.27
CA ALA A 204 -12.48 -18.65 0.37
C ALA A 204 -13.41 -18.86 1.59
N SER A 205 -13.67 -17.80 2.36
CA SER A 205 -14.59 -17.88 3.51
C SER A 205 -16.05 -17.89 3.05
N ALA A 206 -16.94 -18.39 3.92
CA ALA A 206 -18.38 -18.38 3.68
C ALA A 206 -19.01 -16.98 3.86
N SER A 207 -18.32 -16.04 4.49
CA SER A 207 -18.81 -14.69 4.77
C SER A 207 -18.34 -13.71 3.70
N ALA A 208 -19.13 -12.66 3.47
CA ALA A 208 -18.72 -11.55 2.61
C ALA A 208 -17.50 -10.81 3.22
N LEU A 209 -16.58 -10.40 2.35
CA LEU A 209 -15.40 -9.64 2.74
C LEU A 209 -15.55 -8.19 2.30
N ARG A 210 -15.46 -7.26 3.25
CA ARG A 210 -15.37 -5.83 2.98
C ARG A 210 -13.90 -5.43 2.94
N LEU A 211 -13.41 -5.09 1.75
CA LEU A 211 -12.07 -4.54 1.57
C LEU A 211 -12.12 -3.01 1.59
N MET A 212 -11.26 -2.40 2.38
CA MET A 212 -11.10 -0.96 2.47
C MET A 212 -9.62 -0.62 2.51
N GLY A 213 -9.19 0.41 1.80
CA GLY A 213 -7.80 0.81 1.84
C GLY A 213 -7.33 1.64 0.67
N SER A 214 -6.02 1.81 0.59
CA SER A 214 -5.35 2.64 -0.41
C SER A 214 -3.98 2.10 -0.79
N LEU A 215 -3.61 2.30 -2.05
CA LEU A 215 -2.23 2.30 -2.52
C LEU A 215 -1.68 3.71 -2.30
N ILE A 216 -0.63 3.86 -1.50
CA ILE A 216 -0.04 5.16 -1.17
C ILE A 216 1.32 5.24 -1.85
N SER A 217 1.47 6.19 -2.77
CA SER A 217 2.69 6.37 -3.58
C SER A 217 3.30 7.74 -3.31
N HIS A 218 4.58 7.77 -3.00
CA HIS A 218 5.37 9.00 -2.86
C HIS A 218 6.29 9.12 -4.08
N LEU A 219 6.14 10.21 -4.83
CA LEU A 219 6.85 10.43 -6.08
C LEU A 219 7.98 11.44 -5.87
N THR A 220 9.11 11.21 -6.54
CA THR A 220 10.20 12.18 -6.61
C THR A 220 9.84 13.27 -7.60
N VAL A 221 9.97 14.52 -7.19
CA VAL A 221 9.78 15.71 -8.02
C VAL A 221 10.91 16.70 -7.74
N SER A 222 11.24 17.53 -8.73
CA SER A 222 12.34 18.50 -8.64
C SER A 222 12.06 19.55 -7.56
N THR A 223 10.88 20.18 -7.65
CA THR A 223 10.39 21.15 -6.67
C THR A 223 8.86 21.15 -6.65
N PRO A 224 8.20 21.28 -5.48
CA PRO A 224 6.75 21.43 -5.41
C PRO A 224 6.23 22.57 -6.30
N GLU A 225 6.97 23.68 -6.39
CA GLU A 225 6.63 24.89 -7.15
C GLU A 225 6.56 24.67 -8.68
N ALA A 226 7.15 23.58 -9.16
CA ALA A 226 7.20 23.26 -10.57
C ALA A 226 6.45 21.95 -10.91
N THR A 227 5.70 21.43 -9.95
CA THR A 227 4.97 20.17 -10.10
C THR A 227 3.48 20.41 -10.32
N TYR A 228 2.92 19.78 -11.35
CA TYR A 228 1.51 19.92 -11.72
C TYR A 228 0.85 18.55 -11.90
N ALA A 229 -0.35 18.36 -11.37
CA ALA A 229 -1.22 17.26 -11.75
C ALA A 229 -2.12 17.68 -12.91
N VAL A 230 -2.26 16.80 -13.89
CA VAL A 230 -3.04 17.03 -15.11
C VAL A 230 -4.12 15.97 -15.27
N GLY A 231 -5.28 16.38 -15.78
CA GLY A 231 -6.42 15.49 -16.05
C GLY A 231 -7.40 15.32 -14.88
N LEU A 232 -7.35 16.25 -13.91
CA LEU A 232 -8.31 16.31 -12.81
C LEU A 232 -9.45 17.31 -13.05
N GLU A 233 -9.45 18.04 -14.16
CA GLU A 233 -10.52 19.01 -14.51
C GLU A 233 -11.91 18.38 -14.43
N GLY A 234 -12.85 19.10 -13.81
CA GLY A 234 -14.22 18.65 -13.56
C GLY A 234 -14.35 17.60 -12.45
N SER A 235 -13.26 17.24 -11.76
CA SER A 235 -13.32 16.26 -10.68
C SER A 235 -13.76 16.91 -9.37
N ASP A 236 -14.79 16.34 -8.77
CA ASP A 236 -15.20 16.63 -7.40
C ASP A 236 -14.11 16.15 -6.41
N PHE A 237 -13.80 16.98 -5.41
CA PHE A 237 -12.86 16.67 -4.35
C PHE A 237 -13.32 17.14 -2.97
N PHE A 238 -12.78 16.49 -1.94
CA PHE A 238 -12.84 16.93 -0.55
C PHE A 238 -11.47 17.36 -0.06
N ARG A 239 -11.38 18.51 0.62
CA ARG A 239 -10.18 18.88 1.38
C ARG A 239 -10.15 18.08 2.67
N ARG A 240 -9.13 17.23 2.83
CA ARG A 240 -8.94 16.40 4.03
C ARG A 240 -7.46 16.26 4.36
N PRO A 241 -7.11 15.99 5.62
CA PRO A 241 -5.74 15.61 5.98
C PRO A 241 -5.18 14.43 5.18
N PRO A 242 -3.86 14.35 4.98
CA PRO A 242 -3.18 13.19 4.42
C PRO A 242 -3.53 11.91 5.18
N VAL A 243 -3.53 10.80 4.45
CA VAL A 243 -3.78 9.48 5.03
C VAL A 243 -2.56 9.03 5.82
N LEU A 244 -2.77 8.77 7.11
CA LEU A 244 -1.75 8.20 7.99
C LEU A 244 -1.64 6.70 7.74
N ALA A 245 -0.49 6.27 7.23
CA ALA A 245 -0.10 4.88 7.08
C ALA A 245 1.34 4.66 7.53
N ASN A 246 1.73 3.39 7.69
CA ASN A 246 3.02 2.99 8.28
C ASN A 246 4.23 3.64 7.60
N PHE A 247 4.17 3.86 6.29
CA PHE A 247 5.27 4.41 5.50
C PHE A 247 4.98 5.82 4.96
N SER A 248 3.88 6.47 5.37
CA SER A 248 3.56 7.82 4.88
C SER A 248 4.61 8.85 5.30
N ILE A 249 4.99 9.73 4.37
CA ILE A 249 5.71 10.96 4.64
C ILE A 249 4.66 12.03 4.94
N ILE A 250 4.74 12.65 6.12
CA ILE A 250 3.84 13.71 6.54
C ILE A 250 4.60 15.04 6.39
N PRO A 251 4.04 16.04 5.69
CA PRO A 251 4.70 17.34 5.58
C PRO A 251 4.87 17.96 6.98
N PRO A 252 6.03 18.57 7.29
CA PRO A 252 6.37 19.05 8.64
C PRO A 252 5.42 20.14 9.15
N ASP A 253 4.88 20.99 8.26
CA ASP A 253 3.92 22.05 8.61
C ASP A 253 2.48 21.55 8.73
N PHE A 254 2.24 20.26 8.48
CA PHE A 254 0.92 19.66 8.47
C PHE A 254 0.41 19.45 9.90
N GLY A 255 -0.16 20.51 10.49
CA GLY A 255 -0.74 20.48 11.84
C GLY A 255 -0.57 21.78 12.64
N ASN A 256 0.37 22.64 12.24
CA ASN A 256 0.74 23.86 12.98
C ASN A 256 -0.20 25.06 12.73
N ARG A 257 -1.41 24.80 12.23
CA ARG A 257 -2.41 25.85 12.00
C ARG A 257 -3.26 26.03 13.24
N ASN A 258 -3.31 27.26 13.75
CA ASN A 258 -4.32 27.82 14.66
C ASN A 258 -5.74 27.83 14.06
N ASP A 259 -6.07 26.88 13.19
CA ASP A 259 -7.44 26.55 12.88
C ASP A 259 -7.89 25.70 14.07
N GLN A 260 -8.72 26.27 14.97
CA GLN A 260 -9.19 25.67 16.24
C GLN A 260 -9.84 24.25 16.12
N VAL A 261 -9.91 23.72 14.91
CA VAL A 261 -10.44 22.41 14.53
C VAL A 261 -9.34 21.34 14.42
N SER A 262 -8.06 21.74 14.36
CA SER A 262 -6.93 20.81 14.18
C SER A 262 -6.70 19.97 15.45
N GLU A 263 -6.41 20.56 16.60
CA GLU A 263 -5.86 19.83 17.76
C GLU A 263 -6.78 18.76 18.39
N LYS A 264 -8.12 18.88 18.30
CA LYS A 264 -9.05 17.90 18.88
C LYS A 264 -9.24 16.61 18.07
N LEU A 265 -8.64 16.51 16.87
CA LEU A 265 -8.96 15.44 15.90
C LEU A 265 -7.83 14.43 15.63
N TRP A 266 -6.62 14.67 16.13
CA TRP A 266 -5.46 13.82 15.85
C TRP A 266 -5.39 12.55 16.70
N GLY A 267 -6.05 12.51 17.87
CA GLY A 267 -6.02 11.36 18.78
C GLY A 267 -6.94 10.18 18.40
N HIS A 268 -7.75 10.27 17.34
CA HIS A 268 -8.82 9.28 17.09
C HIS A 268 -9.06 8.86 15.63
N ILE A 269 -8.31 9.36 14.65
CA ILE A 269 -8.49 8.96 13.25
C ILE A 269 -7.40 7.95 12.87
N ALA A 270 -7.42 6.81 13.55
CA ALA A 270 -7.08 5.57 12.88
C ALA A 270 -8.08 5.38 11.72
N LEU A 271 -7.63 4.81 10.60
CA LEU A 271 -8.42 4.49 9.39
C LEU A 271 -9.86 3.98 9.66
N ASN A 272 -10.12 3.39 10.82
CA ASN A 272 -11.45 3.00 11.32
C ASN A 272 -12.51 4.12 11.33
N LYS A 273 -12.14 5.40 11.51
CA LYS A 273 -13.13 6.52 11.51
C LYS A 273 -13.40 7.11 10.12
N LEU A 274 -12.63 6.77 9.10
CA LEU A 274 -12.80 7.37 7.78
C LEU A 274 -14.05 6.86 7.04
N ILE A 275 -14.63 5.71 7.45
CA ILE A 275 -15.71 5.03 6.70
C ILE A 275 -16.83 4.42 7.60
N LEU A 276 -16.77 4.51 8.93
CA LEU A 276 -17.84 3.98 9.78
C LEU A 276 -19.02 4.96 9.93
N ARG A 277 -20.07 4.71 9.14
CA ARG A 277 -21.43 5.21 9.36
C ARG A 277 -22.16 4.28 10.34
N GLN A 278 -22.29 4.66 11.60
CA GLN A 278 -23.46 4.31 12.44
C GLN A 278 -23.47 5.07 13.79
N ASN A 279 -24.53 5.86 14.00
CA ASN A 279 -25.19 6.33 15.25
C ASN A 279 -24.31 7.03 16.31
N THR A 280 -24.59 8.23 16.84
CA THR A 280 -25.84 8.88 17.30
C THR A 280 -25.57 10.40 17.46
N ASP A 281 -26.61 11.21 17.67
CA ASP A 281 -26.70 12.69 17.78
C ASP A 281 -26.92 13.48 16.47
N ASP A 282 -28.12 14.04 16.35
CA ASP A 282 -28.59 14.78 15.17
C ASP A 282 -28.04 16.22 15.08
N ASP A 283 -27.60 16.79 16.20
CA ASP A 283 -27.01 18.14 16.26
C ASP A 283 -25.55 18.18 15.75
N LEU A 284 -24.84 17.05 15.87
CA LEU A 284 -23.49 16.88 15.32
C LEU A 284 -23.51 16.64 13.80
N LYS A 285 -24.63 16.12 13.26
CA LYS A 285 -24.81 15.85 11.83
C LYS A 285 -25.07 17.11 11.00
N SER A 286 -25.73 18.13 11.55
CA SER A 286 -25.96 19.40 10.85
C SER A 286 -24.66 20.18 10.71
N THR A 287 -23.92 20.32 11.82
CA THR A 287 -22.59 20.95 11.86
C THR A 287 -21.59 20.20 10.98
N ARG A 288 -21.59 18.87 11.01
CA ARG A 288 -20.74 18.04 10.15
C ARG A 288 -21.08 18.17 8.66
N ARG A 289 -22.37 18.21 8.29
CA ARG A 289 -22.78 18.41 6.89
C ARG A 289 -22.33 19.77 6.36
N ASN A 290 -22.51 20.83 7.14
CA ASN A 290 -22.07 22.17 6.76
C ASN A 290 -20.54 22.24 6.57
N ILE A 291 -19.76 21.61 7.45
CA ILE A 291 -18.29 21.51 7.31
C ILE A 291 -17.87 20.62 6.12
N GLU A 292 -18.63 19.56 5.82
CA GLU A 292 -18.38 18.70 4.66
C GLU A 292 -18.69 19.42 3.33
N GLU A 293 -19.71 20.28 3.30
CA GLU A 293 -20.03 21.14 2.15
C GLU A 293 -18.98 22.22 1.93
N GLU A 294 -18.50 22.89 2.99
CA GLU A 294 -17.38 23.87 2.90
C GLU A 294 -16.06 23.24 2.43
N ARG A 295 -15.91 21.92 2.60
CA ARG A 295 -14.72 21.17 2.18
C ARG A 295 -14.84 20.55 0.80
N LYS A 296 -16.01 20.60 0.17
CA LYS A 296 -16.22 20.10 -1.20
C LYS A 296 -15.83 21.17 -2.22
N GLY A 297 -15.23 20.75 -3.32
CA GLY A 297 -14.97 21.61 -4.47
C GLY A 297 -14.88 20.78 -5.74
N GLU A 298 -14.80 21.48 -6.87
CA GLU A 298 -14.59 20.91 -8.19
C GLU A 298 -13.33 21.53 -8.79
N GLU A 299 -12.51 20.72 -9.45
CA GLU A 299 -11.34 21.24 -10.17
C GLU A 299 -11.76 21.99 -11.43
N LYS A 300 -11.39 23.27 -11.50
CA LYS A 300 -11.71 24.13 -12.65
C LYS A 300 -10.61 24.19 -13.70
N ASP A 301 -9.39 23.81 -13.32
CA ASP A 301 -8.21 23.94 -14.15
C ASP A 301 -7.69 22.56 -14.52
N ASN A 302 -7.30 22.38 -15.78
CA ASN A 302 -6.67 21.13 -16.23
C ASN A 302 -5.27 20.92 -15.63
N GLN A 303 -4.53 21.98 -15.33
CA GLN A 303 -3.22 21.90 -14.70
C GLN A 303 -3.30 22.37 -13.25
N LYS A 304 -3.31 21.42 -12.32
CA LYS A 304 -3.32 21.72 -10.90
C LYS A 304 -1.91 21.79 -10.35
N HIS A 305 -1.49 22.97 -9.92
CA HIS A 305 -0.23 23.15 -9.21
C HIS A 305 -0.24 22.41 -7.86
N LEU A 306 0.75 21.53 -7.64
CA LEU A 306 0.89 20.71 -6.43
C LEU A 306 1.74 21.43 -5.38
N THR A 307 1.13 22.39 -4.70
CA THR A 307 1.79 23.11 -3.60
C THR A 307 1.75 22.30 -2.30
N ASP A 308 2.74 22.45 -1.41
CA ASP A 308 2.83 21.76 -0.12
C ASP A 308 1.61 21.89 0.81
N LYS A 309 0.75 22.89 0.56
CA LYS A 309 -0.44 23.20 1.35
C LYS A 309 -1.70 22.46 0.90
N MET A 310 -1.60 21.54 -0.06
CA MET A 310 -2.77 20.84 -0.59
C MET A 310 -2.88 19.40 -0.07
N SER A 311 -4.10 19.01 0.31
CA SER A 311 -4.45 17.60 0.51
C SER A 311 -5.91 17.41 0.13
N ARG A 312 -6.12 16.64 -0.94
CA ARG A 312 -7.40 16.48 -1.63
C ARG A 312 -7.71 15.01 -1.82
N ILE A 313 -8.97 14.65 -1.63
CA ILE A 313 -9.50 13.33 -1.96
C ILE A 313 -10.52 13.52 -3.06
N TYR A 314 -10.18 13.05 -4.26
CA TYR A 314 -11.10 13.06 -5.40
C TYR A 314 -12.13 11.94 -5.26
N THR A 315 -13.39 12.23 -5.58
CA THR A 315 -14.49 11.27 -5.43
C THR A 315 -14.69 10.39 -6.64
N SER A 316 -14.14 10.80 -7.78
CA SER A 316 -14.24 10.11 -9.05
C SER A 316 -12.84 9.85 -9.59
N ALA A 317 -12.62 8.67 -10.16
CA ALA A 317 -11.37 8.36 -10.82
C ALA A 317 -11.25 9.19 -12.10
N PRO A 318 -10.16 9.95 -12.30
CA PRO A 318 -9.93 10.67 -13.55
C PRO A 318 -9.74 9.67 -14.70
N ARG A 319 -10.17 10.05 -15.92
CA ARG A 319 -9.99 9.20 -17.12
C ARG A 319 -8.53 9.09 -17.53
N ASN A 320 -7.81 10.19 -17.44
CA ASN A 320 -6.37 10.29 -17.68
C ASN A 320 -5.79 11.14 -16.54
N PHE A 321 -4.75 10.66 -15.87
CA PHE A 321 -4.06 11.40 -14.81
C PHE A 321 -2.56 11.32 -15.01
N THR A 322 -1.87 12.43 -14.86
CA THR A 322 -0.42 12.50 -14.96
C THR A 322 0.12 13.58 -14.05
N VAL A 323 1.29 13.33 -13.47
CA VAL A 323 2.06 14.36 -12.77
C VAL A 323 3.18 14.81 -13.69
N ILE A 324 3.27 16.12 -13.90
CA ILE A 324 4.31 16.77 -14.69
C ILE A 324 5.22 17.51 -13.72
N ASP A 325 6.51 17.22 -13.81
CA ASP A 325 7.56 17.96 -13.12
C ASP A 325 8.30 18.82 -14.15
N ARG A 326 8.12 20.15 -14.07
CA ARG A 326 8.80 21.09 -14.96
C ARG A 326 10.12 21.47 -14.32
N VAL A 327 11.23 20.97 -14.83
CA VAL A 327 12.56 21.38 -14.34
C VAL A 327 12.73 22.89 -14.58
N ASN A 328 12.66 23.69 -13.52
CA ASN A 328 13.16 25.07 -13.55
C ASN A 328 14.68 25.01 -13.54
N LYS A 329 15.30 24.77 -14.71
CA LYS A 329 16.71 25.09 -14.88
C LYS A 329 16.84 26.62 -14.84
N PHE A 330 17.47 27.13 -13.80
CA PHE A 330 18.27 28.36 -13.89
C PHE A 330 19.73 27.95 -14.06
#